data_AF-A0A7W5DV00-F1
#
_entry.id   AF-A0A7W5DV00-F1
#
_cell.length_a   1.000
_cell.length_b   1.000
_cell.length_c   1.000
_cell.angle_alpha   90.00
_cell.angle_beta   90.00
_cell.angle_gamma   90.00
#
_symmetry.space_group_name_H-M   'P 1'
#
loop_
_entity.id
_entity.type
_entity.pdbx_description
1 polymer ?
#
loop_
_entity_poly.entity_id
_entity_poly.type
_entity_poly.pdbx_seq_one_letter_code
_entity_poly.pdbx_strand_id
1 'polypeptide(L)'
;MEMKRVIAVLDLPPRRASQNVRESYEAAAKRWGAEVLWIGEHLQPVHPFWQKMFVCDHVHRKVGSAHVLQLDNDMLIRSDCPSPFDLLAPNQFGLVAERQSANNRIDNGGWQQRAQEIWARRCAVRPAPTWLHPNGGLYLYGAEMYGPMFARIIRHLIPTWGASDQATDESLIINQLYNDHPGYITFLPPDFNVSMVYSPAWATNPVMQSYVYHFVGRSKALLGDCRWQRRDPPELPFPGNGQTQQLMQQWRNDPPAEYDIGPIFTPQLAANLLAIYPELIVIGQWSDEPARLDRRMLSHTETGSSHLVLTRFLLQLGINARRFRLRVKEDADASLQLTGT
;
A
#
# COMPACT_ATOMS: atom_id res chain seq x y z
N MET A 1 -22.69 -23.33 2.71
CA MET A 1 -21.61 -23.51 1.72
C MET A 1 -20.52 -22.51 2.08
N GLU A 2 -19.30 -22.95 2.32
CA GLU A 2 -18.18 -22.05 2.61
C GLU A 2 -17.84 -21.25 1.35
N MET A 3 -17.66 -19.93 1.48
CA MET A 3 -17.37 -19.05 0.35
C MET A 3 -15.92 -19.25 -0.10
N LYS A 4 -15.69 -19.47 -1.39
CA LYS A 4 -14.34 -19.67 -1.93
C LYS A 4 -13.51 -18.39 -1.83
N ARG A 5 -12.22 -18.52 -1.54
CA ARG A 5 -11.25 -17.40 -1.60
C ARG A 5 -10.52 -17.44 -2.93
N VAL A 6 -10.52 -16.32 -3.65
CA VAL A 6 -9.91 -16.24 -4.99
C VAL A 6 -9.03 -15.01 -5.09
N ILE A 7 -7.78 -15.20 -5.52
CA ILE A 7 -6.91 -14.12 -5.98
C ILE A 7 -7.09 -14.00 -7.50
N ALA A 8 -7.73 -12.94 -7.97
CA ALA A 8 -7.99 -12.72 -9.39
C ALA A 8 -7.01 -11.69 -9.96
N VAL A 9 -6.34 -12.03 -11.06
CA VAL A 9 -5.26 -11.20 -11.63
C VAL A 9 -5.43 -11.08 -13.13
N LEU A 10 -5.44 -9.85 -13.63
CA LEU A 10 -5.39 -9.59 -15.07
C LEU A 10 -3.95 -9.74 -15.55
N ASP A 11 -3.71 -10.74 -16.38
CA ASP A 11 -2.40 -11.09 -16.90
C ASP A 11 -2.38 -10.95 -18.43
N LEU A 12 -2.58 -9.72 -18.90
CA LEU A 12 -2.83 -9.43 -20.31
C LEU A 12 -1.55 -9.05 -21.07
N PRO A 13 -1.43 -9.40 -22.36
CA PRO A 13 -0.36 -8.90 -23.20
C PRO A 13 -0.46 -7.37 -23.39
N PRO A 14 0.67 -6.67 -23.66
CA PRO A 14 2.02 -7.21 -23.83
C PRO A 14 2.80 -7.38 -22.51
N ARG A 15 2.25 -6.94 -21.37
CA ARG A 15 2.95 -6.91 -20.07
C ARG A 15 2.32 -7.91 -19.12
N ARG A 16 2.72 -9.17 -19.26
CA ARG A 16 2.34 -10.27 -18.34
C ARG A 16 3.16 -10.22 -17.04
N ALA A 17 2.61 -10.83 -15.99
CA ALA A 17 3.26 -11.04 -14.71
C ALA A 17 4.59 -11.76 -14.92
N SER A 18 5.65 -11.26 -14.28
CA SER A 18 6.93 -11.95 -14.24
C SER A 18 6.83 -13.25 -13.42
N GLN A 19 7.81 -14.13 -13.56
CA GLN A 19 7.90 -15.33 -12.74
C GLN A 19 7.92 -15.00 -11.23
N ASN A 20 8.64 -13.94 -10.84
CA ASN A 20 8.72 -13.52 -9.43
C ASN A 20 7.34 -13.15 -8.85
N VAL A 21 6.50 -12.44 -9.64
CA VAL A 21 5.12 -12.13 -9.24
C VAL A 21 4.31 -13.40 -9.08
N ARG A 22 4.35 -14.29 -10.07
CA ARG A 22 3.59 -15.55 -10.07
C ARG A 22 3.90 -16.40 -8.84
N GLU A 23 5.19 -16.62 -8.58
CA GLU A 23 5.63 -17.41 -7.44
C GLU A 23 5.19 -16.77 -6.10
N SER A 24 5.26 -15.44 -5.99
CA SER A 24 4.81 -14.75 -4.77
C SER A 24 3.30 -14.89 -4.54
N TYR A 25 2.50 -14.84 -5.60
CA TYR A 25 1.04 -14.95 -5.53
C TYR A 25 0.59 -16.39 -5.26
N GLU A 26 1.21 -17.37 -5.91
CA GLU A 26 0.95 -18.79 -5.67
C GLU A 26 1.31 -19.19 -4.25
N ALA A 27 2.45 -18.72 -3.73
CA ALA A 27 2.83 -18.93 -2.33
C ALA A 27 1.85 -18.27 -1.35
N ALA A 28 1.39 -17.05 -1.64
CA ALA A 28 0.38 -16.36 -0.84
C ALA A 28 -0.96 -17.11 -0.86
N ALA A 29 -1.45 -17.52 -2.03
CA ALA A 29 -2.69 -18.24 -2.20
C ALA A 29 -2.70 -19.57 -1.43
N LYS A 30 -1.61 -20.33 -1.52
CA LYS A 30 -1.44 -21.56 -0.73
C LYS A 30 -1.52 -21.29 0.77
N ARG A 31 -0.85 -20.24 1.26
CA ARG A 31 -0.87 -19.87 2.68
C ARG A 31 -2.25 -19.40 3.15
N TRP A 32 -2.99 -18.71 2.30
CA TRP A 32 -4.29 -18.11 2.64
C TRP A 32 -5.49 -19.03 2.37
N GLY A 33 -5.26 -20.23 1.82
CA GLY A 33 -6.32 -21.15 1.42
C GLY A 33 -7.15 -20.61 0.25
N ALA A 34 -6.51 -19.92 -0.70
CA ALA A 34 -7.14 -19.32 -1.86
C ALA A 34 -6.69 -19.97 -3.18
N GLU A 35 -7.50 -19.84 -4.22
CA GLU A 35 -7.15 -20.18 -5.60
C GLU A 35 -6.62 -18.93 -6.32
N VAL A 36 -5.58 -19.08 -7.16
CA VAL A 36 -5.15 -17.99 -8.06
C VAL A 36 -5.79 -18.17 -9.42
N LEU A 37 -6.51 -17.14 -9.88
CA LEU A 37 -7.08 -17.06 -11.21
C LEU A 37 -6.32 -16.04 -12.05
N TRP A 38 -5.42 -16.55 -12.90
CA TRP A 38 -4.75 -15.76 -13.94
C TRP A 38 -5.67 -15.58 -15.15
N ILE A 39 -6.06 -14.35 -15.44
CA ILE A 39 -6.93 -13.98 -16.57
C ILE A 39 -6.03 -13.53 -17.72
N GLY A 40 -5.72 -14.47 -18.62
CA GLY A 40 -4.72 -14.28 -19.68
C GLY A 40 -5.22 -13.64 -20.97
N GLU A 41 -6.53 -13.40 -21.07
CA GLU A 41 -7.22 -12.89 -22.27
C GLU A 41 -8.13 -11.73 -21.90
N HIS A 42 -8.38 -10.84 -22.86
CA HIS A 42 -9.33 -9.75 -22.70
C HIS A 42 -10.73 -10.31 -22.45
N LEU A 43 -11.39 -9.84 -21.40
CA LEU A 43 -12.77 -10.20 -21.05
C LEU A 43 -13.79 -9.50 -21.94
N GLN A 44 -13.44 -8.34 -22.47
CA GLN A 44 -14.24 -7.53 -23.40
C GLN A 44 -13.33 -6.76 -24.38
N PRO A 45 -13.83 -6.33 -25.55
CA PRO A 45 -13.08 -5.54 -26.53
C PRO A 45 -12.97 -4.06 -26.11
N VAL A 46 -12.39 -3.80 -24.94
CA VAL A 46 -12.14 -2.47 -24.38
C VAL A 46 -10.66 -2.32 -24.01
N HIS A 47 -10.21 -1.08 -23.80
CA HIS A 47 -8.83 -0.80 -23.38
C HIS A 47 -8.41 -1.69 -22.19
N PRO A 48 -7.17 -2.24 -22.14
CA PRO A 48 -6.73 -3.20 -21.10
C PRO A 48 -6.98 -2.72 -19.67
N PHE A 49 -6.90 -1.41 -19.44
CA PHE A 49 -7.14 -0.78 -18.15
C PHE A 49 -8.55 -1.06 -17.60
N TRP A 50 -9.56 -1.16 -18.47
CA TRP A 50 -10.95 -1.37 -18.08
C TRP A 50 -11.33 -2.81 -17.77
N GLN A 51 -10.43 -3.75 -18.08
CA GLN A 51 -10.67 -5.17 -17.87
C GLN A 51 -10.95 -5.49 -16.38
N LYS A 52 -10.45 -4.64 -15.47
CA LYS A 52 -10.70 -4.69 -14.02
C LYS A 52 -12.19 -4.70 -13.67
N MET A 53 -13.04 -4.04 -14.45
CA MET A 53 -14.48 -3.95 -14.16
C MET A 53 -15.21 -5.27 -14.41
N PHE A 54 -14.63 -6.15 -15.23
CA PHE A 54 -15.24 -7.41 -15.66
C PHE A 54 -14.77 -8.61 -14.83
N VAL A 55 -13.77 -8.42 -13.96
CA VAL A 55 -13.19 -9.49 -13.14
C VAL A 55 -14.24 -10.10 -12.22
N CYS A 56 -15.08 -9.30 -11.56
CA CYS A 56 -16.10 -9.78 -10.63
C CYS A 56 -17.06 -10.78 -11.30
N ASP A 57 -17.62 -10.42 -12.45
CA ASP A 57 -18.54 -11.28 -13.21
C ASP A 57 -17.80 -12.52 -13.79
N HIS A 58 -16.57 -12.35 -14.28
CA HIS A 58 -15.76 -13.46 -14.76
C HIS A 58 -15.50 -14.50 -13.66
N VAL A 59 -15.08 -14.05 -12.47
CA VAL A 59 -14.87 -14.91 -11.30
C VAL A 59 -16.18 -15.61 -10.95
N HIS A 60 -17.28 -14.87 -10.81
CA HIS A 60 -18.57 -15.43 -10.45
C HIS A 60 -19.01 -16.57 -11.40
N ARG A 61 -18.88 -16.38 -12.71
CA ARG A 61 -19.20 -17.41 -13.72
C ARG A 61 -18.30 -18.63 -13.64
N LYS A 62 -17.01 -18.43 -13.31
CA LYS A 62 -16.01 -19.50 -13.32
C LYS A 62 -16.00 -20.33 -12.04
N VAL A 63 -16.21 -19.69 -10.88
CA VAL A 63 -16.00 -20.33 -9.57
C VAL A 63 -17.22 -20.29 -8.64
N GLY A 64 -18.25 -19.50 -8.98
CA GLY A 64 -19.45 -19.30 -8.18
C GLY A 64 -19.33 -18.16 -7.16
N SER A 65 -19.98 -18.30 -6.01
CA SER A 65 -19.87 -17.35 -4.89
C SER A 65 -18.45 -17.38 -4.30
N ALA A 66 -17.78 -16.22 -4.29
CA ALA A 66 -16.39 -16.09 -3.89
C ALA A 66 -16.11 -14.76 -3.19
N HIS A 67 -15.16 -14.80 -2.27
CA HIS A 67 -14.47 -13.65 -1.73
C HIS A 67 -13.26 -13.40 -2.62
N VAL A 68 -13.25 -12.28 -3.33
CA VAL A 68 -12.33 -11.98 -4.42
C VAL A 68 -11.33 -10.94 -3.96
N LEU A 69 -10.05 -11.32 -3.96
CA LEU A 69 -8.92 -10.40 -3.89
C LEU A 69 -8.44 -10.13 -5.32
N GLN A 70 -8.79 -8.99 -5.87
CA GLN A 70 -8.32 -8.56 -7.18
C GLN A 70 -7.00 -7.82 -7.03
N LEU A 71 -5.95 -8.28 -7.72
CA LEU A 71 -4.61 -7.69 -7.66
C LEU A 71 -4.10 -7.29 -9.05
N ASP A 72 -3.27 -6.23 -9.10
CA ASP A 72 -2.46 -5.92 -10.27
C ASP A 72 -1.33 -6.95 -10.47
N ASN A 73 -0.77 -7.00 -11.67
CA ASN A 73 0.22 -8.02 -12.05
C ASN A 73 1.69 -7.60 -11.87
N ASP A 74 1.91 -6.47 -11.20
CA ASP A 74 3.19 -5.84 -10.91
C ASP A 74 3.38 -5.62 -9.40
N MET A 75 2.80 -6.50 -8.58
CA MET A 75 2.95 -6.49 -7.13
C MET A 75 3.68 -7.75 -6.64
N LEU A 76 4.31 -7.63 -5.47
CA LEU A 76 4.92 -8.76 -4.77
C LEU A 76 4.33 -8.88 -3.37
N ILE A 77 4.05 -10.12 -2.95
CA ILE A 77 3.51 -10.43 -1.62
C ILE A 77 4.59 -11.13 -0.80
N ARG A 78 4.98 -10.52 0.32
CA ARG A 78 5.98 -11.07 1.24
C ARG A 78 5.51 -12.42 1.82
N SER A 79 6.44 -13.35 2.04
CA SER A 79 6.11 -14.74 2.41
C SER A 79 5.44 -14.91 3.78
N ASP A 80 5.55 -13.90 4.65
CA ASP A 80 4.95 -13.81 5.99
C ASP A 80 3.71 -12.90 6.01
N CYS A 81 3.21 -12.45 4.84
CA CYS A 81 2.05 -11.56 4.77
C CYS A 81 0.78 -12.29 5.28
N PRO A 82 0.08 -11.72 6.28
CA PRO A 82 -1.19 -12.27 6.76
C PRO A 82 -2.25 -12.24 5.67
N SER A 83 -3.27 -13.08 5.81
CA SER A 83 -4.35 -13.16 4.81
C SER A 83 -5.23 -11.92 4.87
N PRO A 84 -5.39 -11.16 3.77
CA PRO A 84 -6.35 -10.05 3.74
C PRO A 84 -7.80 -10.55 3.85
N PHE A 85 -8.08 -11.81 3.46
CA PHE A 85 -9.41 -12.42 3.60
C PHE A 85 -9.88 -12.56 5.05
N ASP A 86 -8.95 -12.54 6.02
CA ASP A 86 -9.26 -12.65 7.45
C ASP A 86 -9.53 -11.28 8.08
N LEU A 87 -9.25 -10.18 7.37
CA LEU A 87 -9.42 -8.80 7.87
C LEU A 87 -10.80 -8.22 7.57
N LEU A 88 -11.55 -8.83 6.67
CA LEU A 88 -12.74 -8.24 6.10
C LEU A 88 -13.77 -9.31 5.75
N ALA A 89 -15.04 -9.05 6.02
CA ALA A 89 -16.12 -9.96 5.66
C ALA A 89 -16.55 -9.74 4.19
N PRO A 90 -17.04 -10.77 3.46
CA PRO A 90 -17.39 -10.64 2.04
C PRO A 90 -18.47 -9.60 1.73
N ASN A 91 -19.22 -9.14 2.74
CA ASN A 91 -20.21 -8.08 2.61
C ASN A 91 -19.63 -6.66 2.73
N GLN A 92 -18.32 -6.54 2.93
CA GLN A 92 -17.60 -5.28 2.92
C GLN A 92 -16.77 -5.19 1.64
N PHE A 93 -16.36 -3.97 1.29
CA PHE A 93 -15.46 -3.69 0.18
C PHE A 93 -14.15 -3.15 0.74
N GLY A 94 -13.13 -4.00 0.73
CA GLY A 94 -11.78 -3.70 1.15
C GLY A 94 -11.01 -2.94 0.07
N LEU A 95 -10.42 -1.82 0.45
CA LEU A 95 -9.54 -1.03 -0.38
C LEU A 95 -8.37 -0.51 0.43
N VAL A 96 -7.29 -0.12 -0.23
CA VAL A 96 -6.15 0.53 0.42
C VAL A 96 -6.10 1.97 -0.05
N ALA A 97 -5.92 2.92 0.87
CA ALA A 97 -5.80 4.34 0.51
C ALA A 97 -4.61 4.55 -0.44
N GLU A 98 -4.80 5.39 -1.47
CA GLU A 98 -3.72 5.81 -2.37
C GLU A 98 -2.59 6.51 -1.61
N ARG A 99 -2.97 7.31 -0.62
CA ARG A 99 -2.08 8.17 0.16
C ARG A 99 -1.53 7.39 1.36
N GLN A 100 -0.30 6.89 1.20
CA GLN A 100 0.34 5.96 2.14
C GLN A 100 1.61 6.51 2.79
N SER A 101 2.08 7.70 2.41
CA SER A 101 3.33 8.28 2.91
C SER A 101 3.11 9.49 3.83
N ALA A 102 4.14 9.90 4.56
CA ALA A 102 4.13 11.11 5.38
C ALA A 102 3.87 12.42 4.59
N ASN A 103 3.90 12.37 3.25
CA ASN A 103 3.50 13.47 2.36
C ASN A 103 1.96 13.59 2.20
N ASN A 104 1.20 13.29 3.26
CA ASN A 104 -0.27 13.34 3.31
C ASN A 104 -0.83 14.78 3.17
N ARG A 105 -0.53 15.48 2.08
CA ARG A 105 -1.26 16.69 1.72
C ARG A 105 -2.66 16.29 1.29
N ILE A 106 -3.63 16.57 2.15
CA ILE A 106 -5.06 16.58 1.82
C ILE A 106 -5.33 17.84 1.01
N ASP A 107 -4.97 17.85 -0.27
CA ASP A 107 -5.34 18.94 -1.15
C ASP A 107 -6.74 18.74 -1.73
N ASN A 108 -7.66 19.62 -1.33
CA ASN A 108 -8.90 19.87 -2.05
C ASN A 108 -8.52 20.56 -3.37
N GLY A 109 -8.23 19.77 -4.40
CA GLY A 109 -7.87 20.28 -5.75
C GLY A 109 -6.95 19.39 -6.58
N GLY A 110 -6.48 18.26 -6.02
CA GLY A 110 -5.60 17.33 -6.72
C GLY A 110 -6.24 16.63 -7.92
N TRP A 111 -5.43 15.88 -8.69
CA TRP A 111 -5.90 15.14 -9.86
C TRP A 111 -7.01 14.13 -9.53
N GLN A 112 -7.01 13.60 -8.29
CA GLN A 112 -8.03 12.68 -7.78
C GLN A 112 -9.42 13.32 -7.77
N GLN A 113 -9.53 14.58 -7.34
CA GLN A 113 -10.80 15.30 -7.32
C GLN A 113 -11.35 15.42 -8.73
N ARG A 114 -10.52 15.90 -9.66
CA ARG A 114 -10.90 16.06 -11.06
C ARG A 114 -11.34 14.71 -11.66
N ALA A 115 -10.62 13.64 -11.38
CA ALA A 115 -10.96 12.31 -11.86
C ALA A 115 -12.29 11.81 -11.29
N GLN A 116 -12.52 11.98 -9.98
CA GLN A 116 -13.79 11.64 -9.34
C GLN A 116 -14.95 12.45 -9.88
N GLU A 117 -14.81 13.76 -10.10
CA GLU A 117 -15.87 14.60 -10.68
C GLU A 117 -16.23 14.20 -12.12
N ILE A 118 -15.22 13.90 -12.96
CA ILE A 118 -15.43 13.45 -14.34
C ILE A 118 -16.24 12.15 -14.34
N TRP A 119 -15.80 11.15 -13.56
CA TRP A 119 -16.47 9.85 -13.53
C TRP A 119 -17.83 9.89 -12.85
N ALA A 120 -18.00 10.71 -11.80
CA ALA A 120 -19.27 10.92 -11.15
C ALA A 120 -20.31 11.46 -12.14
N ARG A 121 -19.94 12.45 -12.96
CA ARG A 121 -20.81 13.00 -14.00
C ARG A 121 -21.17 11.95 -15.06
N ARG A 122 -20.19 11.16 -15.52
CA ARG A 122 -20.41 10.11 -16.53
C ARG A 122 -21.29 8.97 -16.03
N CYS A 123 -21.18 8.62 -14.76
CA CYS A 123 -21.98 7.58 -14.12
C CYS A 123 -23.29 8.11 -13.51
N ALA A 124 -23.57 9.42 -13.60
CA ALA A 124 -24.73 10.07 -12.98
C ALA A 124 -24.85 9.82 -11.46
N VAL A 125 -23.71 9.86 -10.76
CA VAL A 125 -23.61 9.68 -9.30
C VAL A 125 -22.96 10.90 -8.65
N ARG A 126 -22.97 10.97 -7.31
CA ARG A 126 -22.21 12.00 -6.57
C ARG A 126 -20.72 11.64 -6.53
N PRO A 127 -19.80 12.61 -6.67
CA PRO A 127 -18.39 12.34 -6.46
C PRO A 127 -18.15 11.91 -5.00
N ALA A 128 -17.31 10.90 -4.82
CA ALA A 128 -16.83 10.53 -3.50
C ALA A 128 -15.96 11.66 -2.92
N PRO A 129 -15.81 11.71 -1.58
CA PRO A 129 -14.75 12.49 -0.96
C PRO A 129 -13.34 12.08 -1.44
N THR A 130 -12.44 13.04 -1.65
CA THR A 130 -11.08 12.78 -2.16
C THR A 130 -10.22 11.90 -1.24
N TRP A 131 -10.44 11.97 0.07
CA TRP A 131 -9.76 11.11 1.05
C TRP A 131 -10.14 9.63 0.93
N LEU A 132 -11.21 9.30 0.20
CA LEU A 132 -11.59 7.92 -0.11
C LEU A 132 -10.84 7.31 -1.29
N HIS A 133 -10.00 8.08 -2.01
CA HIS A 133 -9.39 7.58 -3.23
C HIS A 133 -8.48 6.38 -2.97
N PRO A 134 -8.74 5.22 -3.60
CA PRO A 134 -7.95 4.03 -3.36
C PRO A 134 -6.70 3.99 -4.25
N ASN A 135 -5.71 3.19 -3.84
CA ASN A 135 -4.70 2.66 -4.72
C ASN A 135 -5.30 1.47 -5.49
N GLY A 136 -5.42 1.57 -6.81
CA GLY A 136 -6.11 0.58 -7.64
C GLY A 136 -5.45 -0.79 -7.78
N GLY A 137 -4.28 -0.99 -7.16
CA GLY A 137 -3.58 -2.28 -7.16
C GLY A 137 -4.29 -3.41 -6.42
N LEU A 138 -5.20 -3.09 -5.48
CA LEU A 138 -5.84 -4.10 -4.64
C LEU A 138 -7.29 -3.73 -4.31
N TYR A 139 -8.19 -4.68 -4.56
CA TYR A 139 -9.57 -4.64 -4.07
C TYR A 139 -9.95 -5.99 -3.47
N LEU A 140 -10.70 -5.99 -2.36
CA LEU A 140 -11.19 -7.20 -1.69
C LEU A 140 -12.70 -7.13 -1.51
N TYR A 141 -13.47 -8.06 -2.09
CA TYR A 141 -14.93 -7.97 -2.09
C TYR A 141 -15.61 -9.32 -2.33
N GLY A 142 -16.84 -9.50 -1.84
CA GLY A 142 -17.68 -10.63 -2.22
C GLY A 142 -18.28 -10.48 -3.63
N ALA A 143 -17.99 -11.40 -4.54
CA ALA A 143 -18.46 -11.32 -5.93
C ALA A 143 -19.99 -11.25 -6.06
N GLU A 144 -20.69 -11.94 -5.16
CA GLU A 144 -22.16 -11.99 -5.13
C GLU A 144 -22.77 -10.65 -4.70
N MET A 145 -22.20 -10.02 -3.67
CA MET A 145 -22.69 -8.72 -3.18
C MET A 145 -22.40 -7.58 -4.16
N TYR A 146 -21.20 -7.55 -4.74
CA TYR A 146 -20.73 -6.42 -5.53
C TYR A 146 -20.88 -6.60 -7.05
N GLY A 147 -21.27 -7.78 -7.52
CA GLY A 147 -21.57 -8.04 -8.94
C GLY A 147 -22.55 -7.03 -9.56
N PRO A 148 -23.69 -6.70 -8.92
CA PRO A 148 -24.61 -5.68 -9.41
C PRO A 148 -23.98 -4.28 -9.52
N MET A 149 -23.04 -3.93 -8.65
CA MET A 149 -22.31 -2.66 -8.69
C MET A 149 -21.39 -2.59 -9.91
N PHE A 150 -20.59 -3.65 -10.16
CA PHE A 150 -19.76 -3.73 -11.35
C PHE A 150 -20.60 -3.73 -12.64
N ALA A 151 -21.75 -4.40 -12.65
CA ALA A 151 -22.68 -4.35 -13.79
C ALA A 151 -23.20 -2.92 -14.07
N ARG A 152 -23.49 -2.13 -13.02
CA ARG A 152 -23.84 -0.70 -13.17
C ARG A 152 -22.70 0.08 -13.79
N ILE A 153 -21.50 -0.05 -13.25
CA ILE A 153 -20.28 0.58 -13.78
C ILE A 153 -20.10 0.28 -15.26
N ILE A 154 -20.20 -0.99 -15.66
CA ILE A 154 -20.01 -1.44 -17.04
C ILE A 154 -21.03 -0.78 -17.98
N ARG A 155 -22.30 -0.68 -17.55
CA ARG A 155 -23.36 0.00 -18.34
C ARG A 155 -23.06 1.48 -18.59
N HIS A 156 -22.38 2.15 -17.67
CA HIS A 156 -21.95 3.54 -17.86
C HIS A 156 -20.66 3.66 -18.67
N LEU A 157 -19.75 2.69 -18.53
CA LEU A 157 -18.45 2.72 -19.20
C LEU A 157 -18.58 2.50 -20.71
N ILE A 158 -19.26 1.44 -21.15
CA ILE A 158 -19.32 1.00 -22.56
C ILE A 158 -19.84 2.11 -23.51
N PRO A 159 -20.90 2.87 -23.19
CA PRO A 159 -21.42 3.90 -24.08
C PRO A 159 -20.53 5.15 -24.18
N THR A 160 -19.54 5.29 -23.29
CA THR A 160 -18.67 6.47 -23.28
C THR A 160 -17.42 6.22 -24.08
N TRP A 161 -16.88 7.27 -24.72
CA TRP A 161 -15.53 7.27 -25.30
C TRP A 161 -14.44 6.82 -24.32
N GLY A 162 -14.73 6.84 -23.02
CA GLY A 162 -13.84 6.33 -21.97
C GLY A 162 -13.43 4.88 -22.17
N ALA A 163 -14.24 4.03 -22.82
CA ALA A 163 -13.89 2.63 -23.06
C ALA A 163 -12.65 2.42 -23.96
N SER A 164 -12.30 3.42 -24.77
CA SER A 164 -11.16 3.40 -25.70
C SER A 164 -9.93 4.15 -25.18
N ASP A 165 -10.03 4.85 -24.06
CA ASP A 165 -8.96 5.68 -23.49
C ASP A 165 -8.50 5.14 -22.12
N GLN A 166 -7.28 5.47 -21.72
CA GLN A 166 -6.79 5.19 -20.38
C GLN A 166 -7.45 6.16 -19.39
N ALA A 167 -7.92 5.67 -18.24
CA ALA A 167 -8.35 6.57 -17.17
C ALA A 167 -8.01 6.01 -15.79
N THR A 168 -8.87 6.25 -14.80
CA THR A 168 -8.64 6.02 -13.36
C THR A 168 -9.76 5.13 -12.82
N ASP A 169 -9.54 3.82 -12.80
CA ASP A 169 -10.54 2.82 -12.40
C ASP A 169 -10.94 3.03 -10.94
N GLU A 170 -9.98 3.47 -10.13
CA GLU A 170 -10.13 3.83 -8.74
C GLU A 170 -11.23 4.86 -8.52
N SER A 171 -11.31 5.87 -9.40
CA SER A 171 -12.30 6.95 -9.31
C SER A 171 -13.70 6.45 -9.60
N LEU A 172 -13.81 5.56 -10.58
CA LEU A 172 -15.09 5.02 -11.02
C LEU A 172 -15.63 3.97 -10.03
N ILE A 173 -14.76 3.09 -9.50
CA ILE A 173 -15.12 2.17 -8.41
C ILE A 173 -15.55 2.95 -7.17
N ILE A 174 -14.73 3.90 -6.69
CA ILE A 174 -15.02 4.57 -5.40
C ILE A 174 -16.28 5.43 -5.48
N ASN A 175 -16.53 6.10 -6.61
CA ASN A 175 -17.76 6.86 -6.80
C ASN A 175 -18.98 5.96 -6.72
N GLN A 176 -18.98 4.83 -7.43
CA GLN A 176 -20.12 3.91 -7.39
C GLN A 176 -20.30 3.32 -5.98
N LEU A 177 -19.21 2.89 -5.37
CA LEU A 177 -19.21 2.31 -4.03
C LEU A 177 -19.73 3.30 -2.96
N TYR A 178 -19.33 4.57 -3.03
CA TYR A 178 -19.79 5.62 -2.12
C TYR A 178 -21.29 5.92 -2.25
N ASN A 179 -21.86 5.75 -3.44
CA ASN A 179 -23.30 5.99 -3.66
C ASN A 179 -24.14 4.76 -3.34
N ASP A 180 -23.65 3.55 -3.62
CA ASP A 180 -24.42 2.32 -3.43
C ASP A 180 -24.27 1.73 -2.02
N HIS A 181 -23.05 1.80 -1.46
CA HIS A 181 -22.66 1.05 -0.26
C HIS A 181 -21.74 1.85 0.68
N PRO A 182 -22.02 3.12 1.03
CA PRO A 182 -21.10 3.95 1.81
C PRO A 182 -20.73 3.35 3.18
N GLY A 183 -21.66 2.64 3.83
CA GLY A 183 -21.43 1.99 5.13
C GLY A 183 -20.65 0.68 5.09
N TYR A 184 -20.31 0.18 3.89
CA TYR A 184 -19.60 -1.09 3.71
C TYR A 184 -18.18 -0.90 3.17
N ILE A 185 -17.72 0.34 3.02
CA ILE A 185 -16.35 0.66 2.61
C ILE A 185 -15.41 0.45 3.79
N THR A 186 -14.33 -0.30 3.60
CA THR A 186 -13.35 -0.55 4.67
C THR A 186 -11.93 -0.40 4.13
N PHE A 187 -11.11 0.36 4.85
CA PHE A 187 -9.69 0.47 4.54
C PHE A 187 -8.90 -0.69 5.14
N LEU A 188 -8.22 -1.43 4.29
CA LEU A 188 -7.19 -2.37 4.70
C LEU A 188 -5.93 -1.60 5.15
N PRO A 189 -5.07 -2.20 6.00
CA PRO A 189 -3.80 -1.59 6.37
C PRO A 189 -2.96 -1.24 5.13
N PRO A 190 -2.24 -0.10 5.12
CA PRO A 190 -1.52 0.35 3.93
C PRO A 190 -0.39 -0.60 3.52
N ASP A 191 0.02 -1.52 4.40
CA ASP A 191 1.00 -2.57 4.13
C ASP A 191 0.60 -3.50 3.00
N PHE A 192 -0.69 -3.59 2.70
CA PHE A 192 -1.24 -4.48 1.68
C PHE A 192 -1.16 -3.92 0.25
N ASN A 193 -0.73 -2.67 0.04
CA ASN A 193 -0.59 -2.13 -1.32
C ASN A 193 0.40 -0.95 -1.37
N VAL A 194 1.63 -1.10 -0.88
CA VAL A 194 2.58 0.03 -0.80
C VAL A 194 3.08 0.41 -2.19
N SER A 195 2.75 1.62 -2.66
CA SER A 195 3.25 2.12 -3.95
C SER A 195 4.74 2.46 -3.90
N MET A 196 5.53 1.74 -4.70
CA MET A 196 6.98 1.91 -4.77
C MET A 196 7.42 3.20 -5.47
N VAL A 197 6.52 3.86 -6.20
CA VAL A 197 6.78 5.19 -6.79
C VAL A 197 7.02 6.23 -5.70
N TYR A 198 6.33 6.12 -4.57
CA TYR A 198 6.46 7.06 -3.45
C TYR A 198 7.53 6.64 -2.44
N SER A 199 8.13 5.46 -2.60
CA SER A 199 9.17 4.92 -1.72
C SER A 199 10.39 4.45 -2.52
N PRO A 200 11.08 5.33 -3.28
CA PRO A 200 12.17 4.94 -4.18
C PRO A 200 13.34 4.25 -3.46
N ALA A 201 13.65 4.68 -2.23
CA ALA A 201 14.69 4.05 -1.42
C ALA A 201 14.34 2.60 -1.04
N TRP A 202 13.05 2.29 -0.87
CA TRP A 202 12.57 0.94 -0.64
C TRP A 202 12.55 0.13 -1.93
N ALA A 203 12.15 0.74 -3.05
CA ALA A 203 12.10 0.08 -4.35
C ALA A 203 13.47 -0.43 -4.80
N THR A 204 14.54 0.32 -4.52
CA THR A 204 15.93 -0.09 -4.83
C THR A 204 16.51 -1.09 -3.84
N ASN A 205 15.86 -1.27 -2.69
CA ASN A 205 16.29 -2.25 -1.71
C ASN A 205 15.65 -3.60 -2.07
N PRO A 206 16.44 -4.65 -2.29
CA PRO A 206 15.86 -5.95 -2.63
C PRO A 206 15.09 -6.58 -1.46
N VAL A 207 15.27 -6.11 -0.22
CA VAL A 207 14.55 -6.61 0.96
C VAL A 207 13.25 -5.83 1.17
N MET A 208 12.12 -6.53 1.13
CA MET A 208 10.82 -5.93 1.44
C MET A 208 10.71 -5.50 2.91
N GLN A 209 10.30 -4.25 3.13
CA GLN A 209 10.10 -3.62 4.44
C GLN A 209 8.63 -3.59 4.87
N SER A 210 7.71 -3.93 3.96
CA SER A 210 6.26 -4.06 4.18
C SER A 210 5.77 -5.39 3.59
N TYR A 211 4.49 -5.72 3.78
CA TYR A 211 3.88 -6.95 3.32
C TYR A 211 3.68 -7.04 1.81
N VAL A 212 3.22 -5.97 1.17
CA VAL A 212 2.93 -5.97 -0.27
C VAL A 212 3.48 -4.71 -0.92
N TYR A 213 4.30 -4.90 -1.96
CA TYR A 213 4.87 -3.83 -2.76
C TYR A 213 4.17 -3.78 -4.12
N HIS A 214 3.75 -2.59 -4.54
CA HIS A 214 3.14 -2.33 -5.83
C HIS A 214 4.10 -1.52 -6.69
N PHE A 215 4.67 -2.15 -7.72
CA PHE A 215 5.68 -1.55 -8.60
C PHE A 215 5.01 -0.83 -9.77
N VAL A 216 4.53 0.40 -9.55
CA VAL A 216 3.90 1.21 -10.60
C VAL A 216 4.94 2.01 -11.40
N GLY A 217 4.65 2.27 -12.67
CA GLY A 217 5.41 3.21 -13.51
C GLY A 217 6.90 2.86 -13.60
N ARG A 218 7.77 3.82 -13.23
CA ARG A 218 9.23 3.67 -13.31
C ARG A 218 9.79 2.62 -12.35
N SER A 219 9.08 2.29 -11.27
CA SER A 219 9.54 1.29 -10.30
C SER A 219 9.45 -0.14 -10.83
N LYS A 220 8.69 -0.40 -11.92
CA LYS A 220 8.57 -1.72 -12.57
C LYS A 220 9.91 -2.37 -12.91
N ALA A 221 10.92 -1.55 -13.24
CA ALA A 221 12.26 -2.04 -13.57
C ALA A 221 12.95 -2.76 -12.39
N LEU A 222 12.53 -2.49 -11.15
CA LEU A 222 13.13 -3.03 -9.93
C LEU A 222 12.40 -4.28 -9.41
N LEU A 223 11.28 -4.66 -10.03
CA LEU A 223 10.45 -5.78 -9.59
C LEU A 223 11.20 -7.12 -9.62
N GLY A 224 12.10 -7.30 -10.59
CA GLY A 224 12.88 -8.53 -10.75
C GLY A 224 13.88 -8.76 -9.61
N ASP A 225 14.45 -7.68 -9.05
CA ASP A 225 15.50 -7.76 -8.03
C ASP A 225 14.94 -7.86 -6.60
N CYS A 226 13.63 -7.60 -6.43
CA CYS A 226 12.98 -7.61 -5.13
C CYS A 226 12.68 -9.03 -4.64
N ARG A 227 13.10 -9.32 -3.40
CA ARG A 227 12.91 -10.59 -2.72
C ARG A 227 11.71 -10.53 -1.79
N TRP A 228 10.69 -11.31 -2.13
CA TRP A 228 9.48 -11.47 -1.32
C TRP A 228 9.59 -12.57 -0.26
N GLN A 229 10.50 -13.53 -0.44
CA GLN A 229 10.73 -14.59 0.54
C GLN A 229 11.57 -14.09 1.71
N ARG A 230 11.00 -14.17 2.93
CA ARG A 230 11.76 -14.00 4.16
C ARG A 230 12.69 -15.20 4.37
N ARG A 231 13.94 -14.89 4.71
CA ARG A 231 14.93 -15.87 5.15
C ARG A 231 14.86 -16.03 6.67
N ASP A 232 15.39 -17.15 7.16
CA ASP A 232 15.68 -17.36 8.57
C ASP A 232 17.19 -17.58 8.73
N PRO A 233 17.93 -16.63 9.36
CA PRO A 233 17.44 -15.40 9.99
C PRO A 233 16.95 -14.35 8.97
N PRO A 234 16.07 -13.40 9.39
CA PRO A 234 15.58 -12.34 8.52
C PRO A 234 16.69 -11.49 7.92
N GLU A 235 16.63 -11.28 6.60
CA GLU A 235 17.50 -10.32 5.94
C GLU A 235 17.11 -8.89 6.34
N LEU A 236 18.12 -8.06 6.58
CA LEU A 236 17.96 -6.67 7.00
C LEU A 236 17.99 -5.72 5.79
N PRO A 237 17.10 -4.72 5.74
CA PRO A 237 17.21 -3.63 4.76
C PRO A 237 18.55 -2.90 4.83
N PHE A 238 19.12 -2.77 6.03
CA PHE A 238 20.43 -2.17 6.29
C PHE A 238 21.33 -3.18 7.02
N PRO A 239 21.99 -4.12 6.31
CA PRO A 239 22.69 -5.25 6.92
C PRO A 239 23.92 -4.84 7.76
N GLY A 240 24.52 -3.67 7.49
CA GLY A 240 25.69 -3.17 8.21
C GLY A 240 25.39 -2.58 9.61
N ASN A 241 24.13 -2.55 10.05
CA ASN A 241 23.78 -1.99 11.35
C ASN A 241 24.01 -3.00 12.49
N GLY A 242 25.18 -2.94 13.13
CA GLY A 242 25.57 -3.88 14.21
C GLY A 242 24.64 -3.88 15.42
N GLN A 243 24.07 -2.73 15.78
CA GLN A 243 23.10 -2.63 16.89
C GLN A 243 21.83 -3.45 16.60
N THR A 244 21.33 -3.42 15.37
CA THR A 244 20.18 -4.25 14.97
C THR A 244 20.49 -5.74 15.19
N GLN A 245 21.67 -6.19 14.78
CA GLN A 245 22.07 -7.60 14.91
C GLN A 245 22.14 -8.03 16.38
N GLN A 246 22.67 -7.19 17.26
CA GLN A 246 22.70 -7.44 18.71
C GLN A 246 21.28 -7.57 19.28
N LEU A 247 20.37 -6.65 18.92
CA LEU A 247 18.99 -6.69 19.38
C LEU A 247 18.24 -7.92 18.85
N MET A 248 18.47 -8.31 17.60
CA MET A 248 17.89 -9.55 17.04
C MET A 248 18.35 -10.80 17.80
N GLN A 249 19.63 -10.87 18.17
CA GLN A 249 20.14 -12.00 18.97
C GLN A 249 19.53 -12.03 20.38
N GLN A 250 19.32 -10.85 20.97
CA GLN A 250 18.74 -10.70 22.30
C GLN A 250 17.25 -11.02 22.33
N TRP A 251 16.46 -10.44 21.42
CA TRP A 251 15.00 -10.55 21.42
C TRP A 251 14.50 -11.80 20.70
N ARG A 252 15.23 -12.26 19.67
CA ARG A 252 14.78 -13.34 18.79
C ARG A 252 13.36 -13.07 18.27
N ASN A 253 12.38 -13.85 18.74
CA ASN A 253 10.96 -13.77 18.37
C ASN A 253 10.09 -13.05 19.42
N ASP A 254 10.68 -12.54 20.50
CA ASP A 254 10.00 -11.89 21.62
C ASP A 254 10.57 -10.47 21.85
N PRO A 255 10.33 -9.53 20.90
CA PRO A 255 10.74 -8.15 21.07
C PRO A 255 9.89 -7.47 22.17
N PRO A 256 10.42 -6.42 22.81
CA PRO A 256 9.58 -5.59 23.66
C PRO A 256 8.48 -4.91 22.82
N ALA A 257 7.39 -4.50 23.47
CA ALA A 257 6.33 -3.74 22.80
C ALA A 257 6.83 -2.38 22.27
N GLU A 258 7.73 -1.74 23.02
CA GLU A 258 8.33 -0.46 22.68
C GLU A 258 9.86 -0.52 22.83
N TYR A 259 10.59 0.12 21.93
CA TYR A 259 12.04 0.28 22.04
C TYR A 259 12.49 1.68 21.70
N ASP A 260 13.26 2.29 22.60
CA ASP A 260 13.87 3.60 22.38
C ASP A 260 15.23 3.44 21.71
N ILE A 261 15.34 3.93 20.47
CA ILE A 261 16.59 3.96 19.71
C ILE A 261 17.50 5.13 20.15
N GLY A 262 17.03 5.97 21.06
CA GLY A 262 17.72 7.16 21.52
C GLY A 262 17.74 8.25 20.45
N PRO A 263 18.82 9.06 20.39
CA PRO A 263 18.96 10.13 19.42
C PRO A 263 18.82 9.69 17.95
N ILE A 264 17.98 10.39 17.19
CA ILE A 264 17.69 10.10 15.78
C ILE A 264 18.78 10.69 14.89
N PHE A 265 19.69 9.84 14.43
CA PHE A 265 20.77 10.25 13.51
C PHE A 265 20.62 9.69 12.09
N THR A 266 20.14 8.46 11.98
CA THR A 266 19.97 7.75 10.70
C THR A 266 18.70 6.91 10.75
N PRO A 267 18.03 6.65 9.61
CA PRO A 267 16.84 5.80 9.58
C PRO A 267 17.13 4.31 9.79
N GLN A 268 18.40 3.89 9.75
CA GLN A 268 18.78 2.49 9.55
C GLN A 268 18.30 1.57 10.67
N LEU A 269 18.53 1.96 11.93
CA LEU A 269 18.13 1.14 13.08
C LEU A 269 16.61 1.04 13.15
N ALA A 270 15.89 2.17 13.09
CA ALA A 270 14.43 2.18 13.10
C ALA A 270 13.86 1.37 11.92
N ALA A 271 14.35 1.57 10.70
CA ALA A 271 13.87 0.87 9.52
C ALA A 271 14.10 -0.64 9.61
N ASN A 272 15.26 -1.09 10.09
CA ASN A 272 15.53 -2.50 10.32
C ASN A 272 14.57 -3.10 11.34
N LEU A 273 14.46 -2.48 12.53
CA LEU A 273 13.61 -2.96 13.62
C LEU A 273 12.14 -3.03 13.20
N LEU A 274 11.63 -1.96 12.56
CA LEU A 274 10.26 -1.92 12.07
C LEU A 274 10.00 -2.91 10.93
N ALA A 275 11.00 -3.21 10.10
CA ALA A 275 10.85 -4.20 9.04
C ALA A 275 10.76 -5.62 9.59
N ILE A 276 11.49 -5.97 10.65
CA ILE A 276 11.55 -7.33 11.19
C ILE A 276 10.51 -7.61 12.30
N TYR A 277 10.12 -6.59 13.07
CA TYR A 277 9.16 -6.72 14.16
C TYR A 277 7.88 -5.93 13.82
N PRO A 278 6.81 -6.58 13.32
CA PRO A 278 5.61 -5.90 12.85
C PRO A 278 4.85 -5.16 13.96
N GLU A 279 4.87 -5.69 15.19
CA GLU A 279 4.16 -5.11 16.34
C GLU A 279 4.98 -4.12 17.16
N LEU A 280 6.29 -4.01 16.89
CA LEU A 280 7.18 -3.11 17.64
C LEU A 280 6.85 -1.64 17.35
N ILE A 281 6.73 -0.86 18.42
CA ILE A 281 6.77 0.60 18.37
C ILE A 281 8.20 1.07 18.61
N VAL A 282 8.75 1.86 17.68
CA VAL A 282 10.08 2.45 17.83
C VAL A 282 9.94 3.88 18.32
N ILE A 283 10.61 4.20 19.42
CA ILE A 283 10.69 5.55 19.98
C ILE A 283 12.05 6.12 19.61
N GLY A 284 12.11 7.40 19.26
CA GLY A 284 13.39 8.09 19.10
C GLY A 284 13.33 9.50 19.67
N GLN A 285 14.48 10.01 20.09
CA GLN A 285 14.63 11.36 20.60
C GLN A 285 15.27 12.26 19.54
N TRP A 286 14.72 13.45 19.34
CA TRP A 286 15.38 14.43 18.49
C TRP A 286 16.71 14.88 19.10
N SER A 287 17.73 15.05 18.25
CA SER A 287 19.03 15.62 18.63
C SER A 287 19.43 16.71 17.65
N ASP A 288 19.94 17.81 18.19
CA ASP A 288 20.43 18.96 17.43
C ASP A 288 21.92 18.83 17.06
N GLU A 289 22.52 17.64 17.17
CA GLU A 289 23.93 17.37 16.82
C GLU A 289 24.09 17.09 15.30
N PRO A 290 24.37 18.10 14.45
CA PRO A 290 24.22 17.95 12.99
C PRO A 290 25.34 17.08 12.41
N ALA A 291 26.49 17.02 13.09
CA ALA A 291 27.66 16.24 12.68
C ALA A 291 27.41 14.72 12.65
N ARG A 292 26.36 14.24 13.33
CA ARG A 292 26.01 12.82 13.40
C ARG A 292 24.90 12.43 12.44
N LEU A 293 24.22 13.39 11.81
CA LEU A 293 23.16 13.14 10.84
C LEU A 293 23.72 12.53 9.54
N ASP A 294 22.98 11.60 8.94
CA ASP A 294 23.30 11.09 7.60
C ASP A 294 23.40 12.25 6.60
N ARG A 295 24.50 12.34 5.85
CA ARG A 295 24.71 13.42 4.85
C ARG A 295 23.58 13.50 3.82
N ARG A 296 22.89 12.40 3.51
CA ARG A 296 21.71 12.39 2.62
C ARG A 296 20.50 13.07 3.24
N MET A 297 20.43 13.16 4.56
CA MET A 297 19.42 13.94 5.27
C MET A 297 19.75 15.44 5.26
N LEU A 298 21.02 15.79 5.03
CA LEU A 298 21.55 17.15 4.94
C LEU A 298 21.72 17.67 3.49
N SER A 299 21.53 16.82 2.47
CA SER A 299 22.05 17.03 1.11
C SER A 299 21.38 18.12 0.26
N HIS A 300 20.57 18.99 0.86
CA HIS A 300 20.12 20.22 0.22
C HIS A 300 20.66 21.40 1.02
N THR A 301 21.42 22.25 0.33
CA THR A 301 22.15 23.45 0.78
C THR A 301 21.33 24.51 1.51
N GLU A 302 20.06 24.22 1.82
CA GLU A 302 19.12 25.09 2.53
C GLU A 302 18.66 24.50 3.89
N THR A 303 19.09 23.29 4.25
CA THR A 303 18.52 22.55 5.39
C THR A 303 19.29 22.67 6.71
N GLY A 304 19.10 23.81 7.39
CA GLY A 304 19.38 23.96 8.83
C GLY A 304 18.15 23.75 9.73
N SER A 305 16.95 23.51 9.16
CA SER A 305 15.71 23.36 9.94
C SER A 305 15.47 21.92 10.40
N SER A 306 15.32 21.73 11.71
CA SER A 306 15.05 20.44 12.37
C SER A 306 13.81 19.72 11.83
N HIS A 307 12.75 20.45 11.52
CA HIS A 307 11.50 19.89 10.96
C HIS A 307 11.71 19.16 9.63
N LEU A 308 12.56 19.71 8.74
CA LEU A 308 12.81 19.11 7.42
C LEU A 308 13.61 17.81 7.54
N VAL A 309 14.54 17.74 8.48
CA VAL A 309 15.35 16.55 8.73
C VAL A 309 14.49 15.43 9.33
N LEU A 310 13.60 15.75 10.29
CA LEU A 310 12.62 14.79 10.82
C LEU A 310 11.66 14.29 9.72
N THR A 311 11.18 15.20 8.86
CA THR A 311 10.31 14.84 7.73
C THR A 311 11.02 13.84 6.80
N ARG A 312 12.29 14.10 6.45
CA ARG A 312 13.10 13.18 5.63
C ARG A 312 13.30 11.83 6.30
N PHE A 313 13.55 11.81 7.61
CA PHE A 313 13.66 10.57 8.39
C PHE A 313 12.36 9.75 8.28
N LEU A 314 11.21 10.36 8.53
CA LEU A 314 9.90 9.68 8.46
C LEU A 314 9.59 9.21 7.03
N LEU A 315 9.94 9.99 6.01
CA LEU A 315 9.78 9.57 4.61
C LEU A 315 10.62 8.33 4.28
N GLN A 316 11.82 8.19 4.84
CA GLN A 316 12.66 6.99 4.66
C GLN A 316 12.09 5.75 5.38
N LEU A 317 11.28 5.96 6.43
CA LEU A 317 10.53 4.88 7.08
C LEU A 317 9.24 4.53 6.34
N GLY A 318 8.85 5.24 5.28
CA GLY A 318 7.67 4.93 4.47
C GLY A 318 6.41 4.76 5.33
N ILE A 319 5.62 3.72 5.04
CA ILE A 319 4.42 3.38 5.82
C ILE A 319 4.74 2.93 7.26
N ASN A 320 5.98 2.48 7.53
CA ASN A 320 6.40 2.04 8.86
C ASN A 320 6.54 3.22 9.82
N ALA A 321 6.59 4.46 9.32
CA ALA A 321 6.60 5.67 10.12
C ALA A 321 5.42 5.77 11.11
N ARG A 322 4.28 5.13 10.82
CA ARG A 322 3.12 5.11 11.75
C ARG A 322 3.41 4.41 13.08
N ARG A 323 4.44 3.55 13.11
CA ARG A 323 4.92 2.83 14.31
C ARG A 323 6.14 3.50 14.93
N PHE A 324 6.50 4.69 14.46
CA PHE A 324 7.54 5.51 15.04
C PHE A 324 6.94 6.61 15.92
N ARG A 325 7.47 6.80 17.13
CA ARG A 325 7.06 7.88 18.05
C ARG A 325 8.25 8.78 18.37
N LEU A 326 8.06 10.08 18.19
CA LEU A 326 9.06 11.07 18.61
C LEU A 326 8.87 11.36 20.10
N ARG A 327 9.93 11.18 20.90
CA ARG A 327 9.98 11.69 22.27
C ARG A 327 10.23 13.19 22.23
N VAL A 328 9.24 13.96 22.66
CA VAL A 328 9.39 15.40 22.91
C VAL A 328 10.03 15.53 24.30
N LYS A 329 11.14 16.28 24.42
CA LYS A 329 11.68 16.62 25.74
C LYS A 329 10.64 17.50 26.45
N GLU A 330 10.28 17.13 27.68
CA GLU A 330 9.31 17.88 28.51
C GLU A 330 9.76 19.32 28.83
N ASP A 331 11.01 19.70 28.54
CA ASP A 331 11.50 21.09 28.70
C ASP A 331 11.04 22.06 27.59
N ALA A 332 10.31 21.58 26.57
CA ALA A 332 9.73 22.44 25.53
C ALA A 332 8.30 22.87 25.91
N ASP A 333 8.14 23.43 27.11
CA ASP A 333 6.91 24.06 27.53
C ASP A 333 6.74 25.36 26.74
N ALA A 334 6.05 25.28 25.60
CA ALA A 334 5.72 26.43 24.75
C ALA A 334 4.81 27.45 25.47
N SER A 335 4.38 27.17 26.70
CA SER A 335 3.63 28.10 27.55
C SER A 335 4.47 29.30 28.04
N LEU A 336 5.82 29.19 28.08
CA LEU A 336 6.69 30.29 28.49
C LEU A 336 7.02 31.30 27.38
N GLN A 337 6.69 31.00 26.10
CA GLN A 337 6.88 31.95 25.00
C GLN A 337 5.69 32.92 24.82
N LEU A 338 4.58 32.71 25.53
CA LEU A 338 3.39 33.58 25.46
C LEU A 338 3.23 34.51 26.67
N THR A 339 4.12 34.46 27.66
CA THR A 339 4.15 35.39 28.80
C THR A 339 5.06 36.60 28.58
N GLY A 340 5.53 36.81 27.35
CA GLY A 340 6.48 37.87 26.98
C GLY A 340 6.13 38.63 25.72
N THR A 341 4.86 39.03 25.55
CA THR A 341 4.44 40.10 24.62
C THR A 341 3.40 40.98 25.28
#